data_AF-A0A6N4VCG7-F1
#
_entry.id   AF-A0A6N4VCG7-F1
#
_cell.length_a   1.000
_cell.length_b   1.000
_cell.length_c   1.000
_cell.angle_alpha   90.00
_cell.angle_beta   90.00
_cell.angle_gamma   90.00
#
_symmetry.space_group_name_H-M   'P 1'
#
loop_
_entity.id
_entity.type
_entity.pdbx_description
1 polymer ?
#
loop_
_entity_poly.entity_id
_entity_poly.type
_entity_poly.pdbx_seq_one_letter_code
_entity_poly.pdbx_strand_id
1 'polypeptide(L)'
;MSASLGARTGAPPEAASHHDPALTGIRAVAALLVVATHAAFATGYLNHGYLGNVYARLEIGVALFFVLSGFLLFSPWVQAAADTTRRPSTRRYLRHRVRRIVPAYAVAVIVTFAVYTVFTPGPNPGQSWYGLLRYLTFTQIYTDSYLTTLLHPGLSQMWSMAVEVAFYAVLPLLAYLLLRRGWRPRRVLVGLALLAAVTPAWVLLVTTTDLLPNSAGMWLPAHLAWFAGGMTLAV
;
A
#
# COMPACT_ATOMS: atom_id res chain seq x y z
N MET A 1 -16.15 -32.92 -55.30
CA MET A 1 -15.95 -31.56 -54.77
C MET A 1 -16.04 -31.63 -53.26
N SER A 2 -14.89 -31.49 -52.60
CA SER A 2 -14.74 -31.53 -51.14
C SER A 2 -14.99 -30.13 -50.57
N ALA A 3 -15.90 -29.99 -49.62
CA ALA A 3 -16.08 -28.77 -48.85
C ALA A 3 -15.76 -29.07 -47.38
N SER A 4 -14.51 -28.80 -46.99
CA SER A 4 -14.06 -28.87 -45.61
C SER A 4 -14.69 -27.71 -44.82
N LEU A 5 -15.61 -28.03 -43.90
CA LEU A 5 -16.05 -27.11 -42.86
C LEU A 5 -14.88 -26.89 -41.90
N GLY A 6 -14.24 -25.73 -42.04
CA GLY A 6 -13.17 -25.28 -41.15
C GLY A 6 -13.68 -25.15 -39.72
N ALA A 7 -13.22 -26.04 -38.85
CA ALA A 7 -13.36 -25.92 -37.41
C ALA A 7 -12.61 -24.65 -36.97
N ARG A 8 -13.37 -23.60 -36.65
CA ARG A 8 -12.83 -22.44 -35.94
C ARG A 8 -12.48 -22.89 -34.54
N THR A 9 -11.19 -23.08 -34.28
CA THR A 9 -10.65 -23.24 -32.92
C THR A 9 -10.96 -21.97 -32.14
N GLY A 10 -11.95 -22.04 -31.26
CA GLY A 10 -12.23 -20.98 -30.30
C GLY A 10 -11.01 -20.82 -29.40
N ALA A 11 -10.34 -19.67 -29.49
CA ALA A 11 -9.35 -19.27 -28.50
C ALA A 11 -10.04 -19.29 -27.12
N PRO A 12 -9.37 -19.81 -26.06
CA PRO A 12 -9.95 -19.76 -24.73
C PRO A 12 -10.24 -18.30 -24.36
N PRO A 13 -11.38 -18.03 -23.70
CA PRO A 13 -11.73 -16.66 -23.32
C PRO A 13 -10.56 -16.10 -22.51
N GLU A 14 -9.95 -15.04 -23.05
CA GLU A 14 -8.94 -14.26 -22.35
C GLU A 14 -9.56 -13.89 -21.00
N ALA A 15 -9.03 -14.44 -19.91
CA ALA A 15 -9.60 -14.33 -18.59
C ALA A 15 -9.86 -12.86 -18.29
N ALA A 16 -11.12 -12.44 -18.40
CA ALA A 16 -11.54 -11.08 -18.21
C ALA A 16 -11.03 -10.66 -16.83
N SER A 17 -10.27 -9.57 -16.77
CA SER A 17 -9.88 -9.01 -15.49
C SER A 17 -11.16 -8.68 -14.73
N HIS A 18 -11.50 -9.50 -13.73
CA HIS A 18 -12.62 -9.23 -12.83
C HIS A 18 -12.33 -7.91 -12.10
N HIS A 19 -12.79 -6.81 -12.66
CA HIS A 19 -12.86 -5.53 -11.97
C HIS A 19 -14.07 -5.62 -11.06
N ASP A 20 -13.84 -5.86 -9.77
CA ASP A 20 -14.89 -5.85 -8.77
C ASP A 20 -15.28 -4.39 -8.46
N PRO A 21 -16.45 -3.91 -8.90
CA PRO A 21 -16.84 -2.51 -8.71
C PRO A 21 -17.05 -2.17 -7.24
N ALA A 22 -17.44 -3.14 -6.40
CA ALA A 22 -17.65 -2.93 -4.97
C ALA A 22 -16.31 -2.62 -4.28
N LEU A 23 -15.25 -3.38 -4.60
CA LEU A 23 -13.91 -3.13 -4.06
C LEU A 23 -13.30 -1.82 -4.56
N THR A 24 -13.69 -1.36 -5.75
CA THR A 24 -13.35 -0.01 -6.23
C THR A 24 -14.11 1.06 -5.44
N GLY A 25 -15.39 0.84 -5.14
CA GLY A 25 -16.20 1.71 -4.28
C GLY A 25 -15.62 1.87 -2.88
N ILE A 26 -15.22 0.79 -2.21
CA ILE A 26 -14.61 0.85 -0.88
C ILE A 26 -13.31 1.67 -0.90
N ARG A 27 -12.49 1.53 -1.95
CA ARG A 27 -11.28 2.36 -2.12
C ARG A 27 -11.61 3.83 -2.30
N ALA A 28 -12.66 4.17 -3.04
CA ALA A 28 -13.08 5.56 -3.19
C ALA A 28 -13.50 6.16 -1.84
N VAL A 29 -14.28 5.42 -1.05
CA VAL A 29 -14.64 5.82 0.32
C VAL A 29 -13.39 5.98 1.19
N ALA A 30 -12.48 5.01 1.18
CA ALA A 30 -11.23 5.09 1.92
C ALA A 30 -10.39 6.32 1.53
N ALA A 31 -10.31 6.65 0.24
CA ALA A 31 -9.64 7.86 -0.24
C ALA A 31 -10.27 9.13 0.32
N LEU A 32 -11.61 9.23 0.32
CA LEU A 32 -12.33 10.38 0.87
C LEU A 32 -12.10 10.54 2.38
N LEU A 33 -12.06 9.44 3.13
CA LEU A 33 -11.74 9.47 4.56
C LEU A 33 -10.32 10.01 4.81
N VAL A 34 -9.34 9.58 4.01
CA VAL A 34 -7.96 10.08 4.08
C VAL A 34 -7.90 11.57 3.73
N VAL A 35 -8.58 12.00 2.67
CA VAL A 35 -8.66 13.42 2.29
C VAL A 35 -9.26 14.25 3.42
N ALA A 36 -10.33 13.77 4.05
CA ALA A 36 -10.99 14.48 5.14
C ALA A 36 -10.08 14.63 6.37
N THR A 37 -9.38 13.57 6.80
CA THR A 37 -8.44 13.68 7.94
C THR A 37 -7.27 14.60 7.63
N HIS A 38 -6.71 14.54 6.42
CA HIS A 38 -5.59 15.40 6.02
C HIS A 38 -5.99 16.87 5.82
N ALA A 39 -7.21 17.13 5.35
CA ALA A 39 -7.76 18.49 5.29
C ALA A 39 -7.94 19.08 6.70
N ALA A 40 -8.44 18.27 7.65
CA ALA A 40 -8.56 18.68 9.05
C ALA A 40 -7.19 18.85 9.72
N PHE A 41 -6.20 18.01 9.38
CA PHE A 41 -4.82 18.17 9.81
C PHE A 41 -4.21 19.48 9.30
N ALA A 42 -4.32 19.75 8.00
CA ALA A 42 -3.74 20.92 7.35
C ALA A 42 -4.34 22.25 7.84
N THR A 43 -5.60 22.25 8.26
CA THR A 43 -6.29 23.43 8.80
C THR A 43 -6.21 23.56 10.32
N GLY A 44 -5.55 22.61 11.01
CA GLY A 44 -5.49 22.56 12.48
C GLY A 44 -6.81 22.14 13.15
N TYR A 45 -7.80 21.69 12.36
CA TYR A 45 -9.13 21.32 12.83
C TYR A 45 -9.15 20.07 13.71
N LEU A 46 -8.11 19.23 13.69
CA LEU A 46 -8.04 18.03 14.54
C LEU A 46 -8.18 18.32 16.04
N ASN A 47 -7.77 19.50 16.50
CA ASN A 47 -7.85 19.90 17.91
C ASN A 47 -9.19 20.56 18.31
N HIS A 48 -10.20 20.55 17.42
CA HIS A 48 -11.46 21.26 17.61
C HIS A 48 -12.57 20.36 18.19
N GLY A 49 -12.42 20.00 19.47
CA GLY A 49 -13.44 19.30 20.24
C GLY A 49 -13.87 17.95 19.63
N TYR A 50 -15.15 17.61 19.77
CA TYR A 50 -15.67 16.32 19.31
C TYR A 50 -15.51 16.12 17.79
N LEU A 51 -15.85 17.14 16.98
CA LEU A 51 -15.76 17.01 15.52
C LEU A 51 -14.32 16.86 15.05
N GLY A 52 -13.36 17.61 15.63
CA GLY A 52 -11.94 17.43 15.35
C GLY A 52 -11.45 16.00 15.63
N ASN A 53 -11.88 15.42 16.75
CA ASN A 53 -11.60 14.01 17.09
C ASN A 53 -12.23 13.02 16.10
N VAL A 54 -13.44 13.29 15.60
CA VAL A 54 -14.07 12.48 14.55
C VAL A 54 -13.23 12.52 13.27
N TYR A 55 -12.81 13.71 12.83
CA TYR A 55 -11.95 13.85 11.65
C TYR A 55 -10.62 13.11 11.82
N ALA A 56 -10.01 13.18 13.01
CA ALA A 56 -8.77 12.44 13.29
C ALA A 56 -8.93 10.94 13.03
N ARG A 57 -10.07 10.35 13.39
CA ARG A 57 -10.34 8.92 13.21
C ARG A 57 -10.62 8.50 11.76
N LEU A 58 -10.83 9.44 10.84
CA LEU A 58 -10.97 9.12 9.42
C LEU A 58 -9.64 8.63 8.80
N GLU A 59 -8.53 8.70 9.54
CA GLU A 59 -7.27 8.02 9.22
C GLU A 59 -7.41 6.50 9.00
N ILE A 60 -8.50 5.89 9.50
CA ILE A 60 -8.84 4.48 9.22
C ILE A 60 -8.90 4.15 7.73
N GLY A 61 -9.12 5.14 6.85
CA GLY A 61 -9.02 4.97 5.41
C GLY A 61 -7.69 4.35 4.96
N VAL A 62 -6.58 4.68 5.63
CA VAL A 62 -5.26 4.08 5.35
C VAL A 62 -5.25 2.59 5.66
N ALA A 63 -5.81 2.19 6.82
CA ALA A 63 -5.91 0.78 7.19
C ALA A 63 -6.78 -0.01 6.20
N LEU A 64 -7.86 0.60 5.69
CA LEU A 64 -8.69 -0.01 4.63
C LEU A 64 -7.88 -0.27 3.35
N PHE A 65 -7.03 0.68 2.92
CA PHE A 65 -6.14 0.44 1.78
C PHE A 65 -5.19 -0.74 2.02
N PHE A 66 -4.58 -0.83 3.19
CA PHE A 66 -3.66 -1.93 3.53
C PHE A 66 -4.37 -3.29 3.58
N VAL A 67 -5.55 -3.37 4.20
CA VAL A 67 -6.37 -4.59 4.24
C VAL A 67 -6.80 -4.99 2.83
N LEU A 68 -7.31 -4.05 2.02
CA LEU A 68 -7.72 -4.35 0.64
C LEU A 68 -6.55 -4.79 -0.23
N SER A 69 -5.36 -4.23 -0.02
CA SER A 69 -4.16 -4.64 -0.73
C SER A 69 -3.66 -6.00 -0.25
N GLY A 70 -3.75 -6.32 1.04
CA GLY A 70 -3.49 -7.66 1.55
C GLY A 70 -4.41 -8.70 0.88
N PHE A 71 -5.72 -8.42 0.88
CA PHE A 71 -6.74 -9.30 0.30
C PHE A 71 -6.52 -9.48 -1.21
N LEU A 72 -6.67 -8.41 -2.00
CA LEU A 72 -6.72 -8.49 -3.46
C LEU A 72 -5.42 -8.97 -4.10
N LEU A 73 -4.28 -8.72 -3.46
CA LEU A 73 -2.99 -9.09 -4.02
C LEU A 73 -2.59 -10.50 -3.65
N PHE A 74 -3.09 -11.02 -2.53
CA PHE A 74 -2.83 -12.38 -2.10
C PHE A 74 -3.83 -13.39 -2.67
N SER A 75 -5.08 -13.00 -2.96
CA SER A 75 -6.11 -13.91 -3.52
C SER A 75 -5.64 -14.71 -4.74
N PRO A 76 -4.97 -14.12 -5.77
CA PRO A 76 -4.54 -14.90 -6.94
C PRO A 76 -3.47 -15.96 -6.61
N TRP A 77 -2.68 -15.76 -5.54
CA TRP A 77 -1.69 -16.74 -5.08
C TRP A 77 -2.35 -17.89 -4.34
N VAL A 78 -3.34 -17.57 -3.49
CA VAL A 78 -4.16 -18.56 -2.79
C VAL A 78 -4.94 -19.41 -3.77
N GLN A 79 -5.65 -18.80 -4.72
CA GLN A 79 -6.39 -19.51 -5.77
C GLN A 79 -5.46 -20.44 -6.57
N ALA A 80 -4.29 -19.93 -6.99
CA ALA A 80 -3.34 -20.77 -7.71
C ALA A 80 -2.82 -21.96 -6.88
N ALA A 81 -2.64 -21.77 -5.57
CA ALA A 81 -2.22 -22.85 -4.68
C ALA A 81 -3.34 -23.86 -4.40
N ALA A 82 -4.58 -23.40 -4.20
CA ALA A 82 -5.75 -24.23 -3.91
C ALA A 82 -6.17 -25.06 -5.12
N ASP A 83 -6.22 -24.44 -6.29
CA ASP A 83 -6.64 -25.10 -7.55
C ASP A 83 -5.48 -25.87 -8.22
N THR A 84 -4.30 -25.89 -7.60
CA THR A 84 -3.07 -26.51 -8.15
C THR A 84 -2.73 -25.98 -9.55
N THR A 85 -2.96 -24.69 -9.79
CA THR A 85 -2.68 -24.03 -11.07
C THR A 85 -1.35 -23.27 -11.03
N ARG A 86 -0.96 -22.70 -12.19
CA ARG A 86 0.29 -21.98 -12.32
C ARG A 86 0.28 -20.70 -11.46
N ARG A 87 1.30 -20.56 -10.61
CA ARG A 87 1.49 -19.36 -9.78
C ARG A 87 1.54 -18.07 -10.61
N PRO A 88 1.04 -16.94 -10.07
CA PRO A 88 1.17 -15.64 -10.72
C PRO A 88 2.63 -15.30 -11.02
N SER A 89 2.90 -14.74 -12.20
CA SER A 89 4.24 -14.26 -12.56
C SER A 89 4.59 -13.00 -11.77
N THR A 90 5.62 -13.07 -10.92
CA THR A 90 6.14 -11.91 -10.16
C THR A 90 6.48 -10.73 -11.07
N ARG A 91 7.12 -10.97 -12.22
CA ARG A 91 7.47 -9.91 -13.19
C ARG A 91 6.22 -9.23 -13.78
N ARG A 92 5.19 -10.01 -14.12
CA ARG A 92 3.92 -9.45 -14.63
C ARG A 92 3.22 -8.64 -13.53
N TYR A 93 3.15 -9.20 -12.33
CA TYR A 93 2.59 -8.54 -11.16
C TYR A 93 3.26 -7.18 -10.89
N LEU A 94 4.59 -7.13 -10.73
CA LEU A 94 5.31 -5.89 -10.44
C LEU A 94 5.14 -4.86 -11.55
N ARG A 95 5.21 -5.27 -12.82
CA ARG A 95 5.00 -4.37 -13.96
C ARG A 95 3.61 -3.73 -13.95
N HIS A 96 2.57 -4.49 -13.62
CA HIS A 96 1.21 -3.96 -13.54
C HIS A 96 1.07 -2.95 -12.39
N ARG A 97 1.73 -3.18 -11.24
CA ARG A 97 1.72 -2.25 -10.11
C ARG A 97 2.43 -0.94 -10.43
N VAL A 98 3.62 -1.03 -11.02
CA VAL A 98 4.38 0.15 -11.44
C VAL A 98 3.58 1.01 -12.41
N ARG A 99 3.01 0.41 -13.46
CA ARG A 99 2.19 1.14 -14.47
C ARG A 99 0.93 1.77 -13.89
N ARG A 100 0.35 1.18 -12.84
CA ARG A 100 -0.87 1.69 -12.19
C ARG A 100 -0.59 2.87 -11.25
N ILE A 101 0.56 2.86 -10.58
CA ILE A 101 0.80 3.74 -9.41
C ILE A 101 1.78 4.85 -9.71
N VAL A 102 2.91 4.51 -10.34
CA VAL A 102 4.04 5.44 -10.52
C VAL A 102 3.65 6.69 -11.33
N PRO A 103 2.89 6.61 -12.44
CA PRO A 103 2.58 7.82 -13.22
C PRO A 103 1.80 8.87 -12.42
N ALA A 104 0.69 8.47 -11.79
CA ALA A 104 -0.14 9.39 -11.01
C ALA A 104 0.59 9.91 -9.77
N TYR A 105 1.35 9.05 -9.09
CA TYR A 105 2.16 9.44 -7.94
C TYR A 105 3.25 10.46 -8.32
N ALA A 106 3.99 10.20 -9.40
CA ALA A 106 5.06 11.09 -9.87
C ALA A 106 4.50 12.46 -10.27
N VAL A 107 3.36 12.50 -10.97
CA VAL A 107 2.68 13.77 -11.30
C VAL A 107 2.30 14.52 -10.02
N ALA A 108 1.69 13.85 -9.04
CA ALA A 108 1.32 14.49 -7.77
C ALA A 108 2.54 15.07 -7.05
N VAL A 109 3.63 14.31 -6.93
CA VAL A 109 4.88 14.77 -6.29
C VAL A 109 5.46 15.96 -7.05
N ILE A 110 5.64 15.86 -8.38
CA ILE A 110 6.25 16.93 -9.19
C ILE A 110 5.41 18.21 -9.13
N VAL A 111 4.08 18.10 -9.28
CA VAL A 111 3.18 19.25 -9.22
C VAL A 111 3.22 19.88 -7.83
N THR A 112 3.18 19.10 -6.75
CA THR A 112 3.27 19.66 -5.39
C THR A 112 4.61 20.35 -5.15
N PHE A 113 5.73 19.75 -5.55
CA PHE A 113 7.04 20.40 -5.46
C PHE A 113 7.07 21.71 -6.26
N ALA A 114 6.53 21.72 -7.48
CA ALA A 114 6.45 22.92 -8.32
C ALA A 114 5.59 24.02 -7.68
N VAL A 115 4.40 23.69 -7.18
CA VAL A 115 3.51 24.64 -6.48
C VAL A 115 4.22 25.26 -5.28
N TYR A 116 4.96 24.47 -4.50
CA TYR A 116 5.69 24.95 -3.33
C TYR A 116 6.97 25.74 -3.66
N THR A 117 7.38 25.82 -4.94
CA THR A 117 8.40 26.81 -5.36
C THR A 117 7.83 28.23 -5.41
N VAL A 118 6.51 28.36 -5.62
CA VAL A 118 5.81 29.66 -5.72
C VAL A 118 5.13 30.01 -4.40
N PHE A 119 4.44 29.03 -3.79
CA PHE A 119 3.71 29.21 -2.53
C PHE A 119 4.51 28.58 -1.39
N THR A 120 5.33 29.40 -0.72
CA THR A 120 6.20 28.95 0.37
C THR A 120 5.59 29.30 1.74
N PRO A 121 5.05 28.33 2.49
CA PRO A 121 4.54 28.57 3.85
C PRO A 121 5.66 28.76 4.89
N GLY A 122 6.93 28.73 4.46
CA GLY A 122 8.13 28.87 5.29
C GLY A 122 9.29 28.05 4.72
N PRO A 123 10.51 28.20 5.28
CA PRO A 123 11.64 27.36 4.90
C PRO A 123 11.37 25.90 5.27
N ASN A 124 11.55 25.00 4.30
CA ASN A 124 11.46 23.55 4.52
C ASN A 124 12.67 22.84 3.89
N PRO A 125 13.57 22.24 4.69
CA PRO A 125 14.69 21.45 4.18
C PRO A 125 14.29 20.25 3.29
N GLY A 126 13.07 19.72 3.47
CA GLY A 126 12.47 18.70 2.60
C GLY A 126 12.12 19.19 1.20
N GLN A 127 11.93 20.50 1.01
CA GLN A 127 11.70 21.13 -0.31
C GLN A 127 13.05 21.34 -1.02
N SER A 128 13.70 20.24 -1.37
CA SER A 128 15.02 20.21 -2.01
C SER A 128 15.07 19.14 -3.11
N TRP A 129 16.10 19.18 -3.96
CA TRP A 129 16.29 18.16 -5.00
C TRP A 129 16.43 16.75 -4.43
N TYR A 130 17.09 16.64 -3.27
CA TYR A 130 17.23 15.39 -2.56
C TYR A 130 15.91 14.91 -1.92
N GLY A 131 15.11 15.85 -1.39
CA GLY A 131 13.75 15.56 -0.94
C GLY A 131 12.87 15.05 -2.08
N LEU A 132 12.90 15.71 -3.24
CA LEU A 132 12.18 15.30 -4.45
C LEU A 132 12.56 13.87 -4.85
N LEU A 133 13.87 13.57 -4.92
CA LEU A 133 14.36 12.24 -5.25
C LEU A 133 13.86 11.18 -4.26
N ARG A 134 13.84 11.49 -2.96
CA ARG A 134 13.32 10.59 -1.93
C ARG A 134 11.84 10.27 -2.12
N TYR A 135 11.01 11.28 -2.40
CA TYR A 135 9.59 11.06 -2.71
C TYR A 135 9.43 10.23 -3.99
N LEU A 136 10.11 10.58 -5.09
CA LEU A 136 10.02 9.85 -6.37
C LEU A 136 10.48 8.39 -6.28
N THR A 137 11.34 8.06 -5.31
CA THR A 137 11.84 6.71 -5.07
C THR A 137 11.10 5.97 -3.95
N PHE A 138 10.07 6.56 -3.35
CA PHE A 138 9.36 6.01 -2.19
C PHE A 138 10.26 5.77 -0.96
N THR A 139 11.37 6.51 -0.84
CA THR A 139 12.35 6.36 0.23
C THR A 139 12.28 7.43 1.31
N GLN A 140 11.35 8.39 1.19
CA GLN A 140 11.22 9.53 2.11
C GLN A 140 11.05 9.14 3.58
N ILE A 141 10.47 7.98 3.86
CA ILE A 141 10.25 7.48 5.24
C ILE A 141 11.47 6.80 5.84
N TYR A 142 12.57 6.60 5.11
CA TYR A 142 13.77 5.90 5.60
C TYR A 142 14.90 6.89 5.91
N THR A 143 14.62 7.90 6.75
CA THR A 143 15.60 8.93 7.15
C THR A 143 15.34 9.43 8.57
N ASP A 144 16.42 9.74 9.30
CA ASP A 144 16.41 10.06 10.74
C ASP A 144 15.51 11.23 11.14
N SER A 145 15.40 12.25 10.28
CA SER A 145 14.70 13.50 10.58
C SER A 145 13.45 13.72 9.71
N TYR A 146 12.81 12.64 9.26
CA TYR A 146 11.63 12.75 8.39
C TYR A 146 10.53 13.57 9.04
N LEU A 147 10.02 13.13 10.21
CA LEU A 147 8.85 13.77 10.83
C LEU A 147 9.11 15.16 11.39
N THR A 148 10.36 15.47 11.71
CA THR A 148 10.75 16.72 12.38
C THR A 148 11.17 17.81 11.41
N THR A 149 11.78 17.45 10.27
CA THR A 149 12.53 18.42 9.46
C THR A 149 12.34 18.24 7.96
N LEU A 150 12.19 17.00 7.50
CA LEU A 150 12.22 16.69 6.06
C LEU A 150 10.83 16.39 5.48
N LEU A 151 9.81 16.30 6.32
CA LEU A 151 8.42 16.11 5.90
C LEU A 151 7.99 17.28 5.02
N HIS A 152 7.53 16.98 3.82
CA HIS A 152 6.97 18.00 2.94
C HIS A 152 5.49 18.23 3.30
N PRO A 153 5.05 19.44 3.72
CA PRO A 153 3.69 19.71 4.20
C PRO A 153 2.61 19.28 3.22
N GLY A 154 2.81 19.57 1.92
CA GLY A 154 1.86 19.18 0.87
C GLY A 154 1.81 17.68 0.54
N LEU A 155 2.73 16.87 1.09
CA LEU A 155 2.87 15.45 0.81
C LEU A 155 2.87 14.60 2.09
N SER A 156 2.31 15.12 3.19
CA SER A 156 2.32 14.45 4.49
C SER A 156 1.73 13.04 4.43
N GLN A 157 0.66 12.84 3.65
CA GLN A 157 -0.04 11.58 3.40
C GLN A 157 0.78 10.51 2.65
N MET A 158 1.86 10.89 1.96
CA MET A 158 2.58 10.00 1.03
C MET A 158 3.39 8.91 1.73
N TRP A 159 3.53 8.94 3.06
CA TRP A 159 4.15 7.85 3.82
C TRP A 159 3.44 6.51 3.58
N SER A 160 2.10 6.53 3.52
CA SER A 160 1.27 5.34 3.34
C SER A 160 1.53 4.66 1.98
N MET A 161 1.78 5.45 0.94
CA MET A 161 2.15 4.95 -0.39
C MET A 161 3.52 4.25 -0.39
N ALA A 162 4.49 4.77 0.36
CA ALA A 162 5.80 4.11 0.49
C ALA A 162 5.69 2.76 1.20
N VAL A 163 4.86 2.68 2.25
CA VAL A 163 4.52 1.41 2.93
C VAL A 163 3.88 0.42 1.96
N GLU A 164 2.91 0.89 1.16
CA GLU A 164 2.20 0.03 0.22
C GLU A 164 3.11 -0.50 -0.89
N VAL A 165 4.00 0.34 -1.43
CA VAL A 165 5.02 -0.08 -2.40
C VAL A 165 6.01 -1.08 -1.80
N ALA A 166 6.43 -0.88 -0.55
CA ALA A 166 7.27 -1.84 0.17
C ALA A 166 6.55 -3.20 0.32
N PHE A 167 5.26 -3.18 0.66
CA PHE A 167 4.45 -4.40 0.70
C PHE A 167 4.38 -5.09 -0.67
N TYR A 168 4.16 -4.34 -1.76
CA TYR A 168 4.12 -4.93 -3.11
C TYR A 168 5.44 -5.59 -3.50
N ALA A 169 6.57 -5.01 -3.11
CA ALA A 169 7.88 -5.58 -3.37
C ALA A 169 8.09 -6.91 -2.60
N VAL A 170 7.63 -6.98 -1.36
CA VAL A 170 7.85 -8.13 -0.45
C VAL A 170 6.79 -9.23 -0.62
N LEU A 171 5.58 -8.90 -1.07
CA LEU A 171 4.46 -9.84 -1.18
C LEU A 171 4.77 -11.12 -1.98
N PRO A 172 5.41 -11.08 -3.17
CA PRO A 172 5.71 -12.31 -3.92
C PRO A 172 6.57 -13.29 -3.12
N LEU A 173 7.51 -12.78 -2.31
CA LEU A 173 8.33 -13.59 -1.43
C LEU A 173 7.50 -14.17 -0.28
N LEU A 174 6.66 -13.36 0.38
CA LEU A 174 5.76 -13.83 1.44
C LEU A 174 4.82 -14.92 0.92
N ALA A 175 4.18 -14.69 -0.22
CA ALA A 175 3.27 -15.65 -0.83
C ALA A 175 3.98 -16.95 -1.20
N TYR A 176 5.20 -16.87 -1.77
CA TYR A 176 6.03 -18.04 -2.00
C TYR A 176 6.33 -18.80 -0.71
N LEU A 177 6.78 -18.13 0.35
CA LEU A 177 7.15 -18.78 1.62
C LEU A 177 5.96 -19.45 2.31
N LEU A 178 4.79 -18.81 2.29
CA LEU A 178 3.56 -19.33 2.88
C LEU A 178 2.99 -20.52 2.10
N LEU A 179 3.15 -20.54 0.77
CA LEU A 179 2.50 -21.52 -0.11
C LEU A 179 3.45 -22.55 -0.75
N ARG A 180 4.77 -22.48 -0.49
CA ARG A 180 5.76 -23.39 -1.10
C ARG A 180 5.58 -24.87 -0.74
N ARG A 181 4.96 -25.16 0.41
CA ARG A 181 4.71 -26.55 0.90
C ARG A 181 3.33 -27.09 0.54
N GLY A 182 2.69 -26.50 -0.48
CA GLY A 182 1.33 -26.80 -0.90
C GLY A 182 0.27 -26.04 -0.11
N TRP A 183 -0.98 -26.11 -0.59
CA TRP A 183 -2.12 -25.44 0.03
C TRP A 183 -2.50 -26.15 1.34
N ARG A 184 -2.31 -25.47 2.48
CA ARG A 184 -2.72 -25.92 3.81
C ARG A 184 -3.23 -24.71 4.61
N PRO A 185 -4.54 -24.40 4.59
CA PRO A 185 -5.10 -23.17 5.16
C PRO A 185 -4.61 -22.89 6.59
N ARG A 186 -4.67 -23.88 7.48
CA ARG A 186 -4.18 -23.75 8.87
C ARG A 186 -2.74 -23.28 8.98
N ARG A 187 -1.83 -23.78 8.13
CA ARG A 187 -0.42 -23.35 8.14
C ARG A 187 -0.25 -21.92 7.62
N VAL A 188 -1.02 -21.57 6.60
CA VAL A 188 -1.02 -20.20 6.05
C VAL A 188 -1.54 -19.23 7.12
N LEU A 189 -2.66 -19.54 7.77
CA LEU A 189 -3.22 -18.73 8.86
C LEU A 189 -2.26 -18.55 10.03
N VAL A 190 -1.56 -19.62 10.46
CA VAL A 190 -0.51 -19.50 11.49
C VAL A 190 0.63 -18.60 11.00
N GLY A 191 1.08 -18.75 9.76
CA GLY A 191 2.10 -17.87 9.17
C GLY A 191 1.68 -16.40 9.10
N LEU A 192 0.41 -16.13 8.79
CA LEU A 192 -0.18 -14.79 8.77
C LEU A 192 -0.32 -14.22 10.19
N ALA A 193 -0.68 -15.03 11.19
CA ALA A 193 -0.72 -14.61 12.59
C ALA A 193 0.69 -14.23 13.09
N LEU A 194 1.72 -15.02 12.74
CA LEU A 194 3.11 -14.68 13.04
C LEU A 194 3.56 -13.40 12.34
N LEU A 195 3.14 -13.19 11.08
CA LEU A 195 3.42 -11.97 10.34
C LEU A 195 2.73 -10.75 11.00
N ALA A 196 1.50 -10.90 11.46
CA ALA A 196 0.76 -9.86 12.16
C ALA A 196 1.41 -9.50 13.52
N ALA A 197 1.99 -10.49 14.21
CA ALA A 197 2.70 -10.27 15.47
C ALA A 197 3.98 -9.43 15.33
N VAL A 198 4.52 -9.26 14.11
CA VAL A 198 5.64 -8.34 13.86
C VAL A 198 5.26 -6.89 14.17
N THR A 199 4.01 -6.50 13.92
CA THR A 199 3.54 -5.12 14.15
C THR A 199 3.65 -4.68 15.61
N PRO A 200 3.04 -5.36 16.60
CA PRO A 200 3.19 -4.96 18.00
C PRO A 200 4.65 -5.02 18.48
N ALA A 201 5.44 -6.00 18.03
CA ALA A 201 6.87 -6.09 18.37
C ALA A 201 7.66 -4.89 17.82
N TRP A 202 7.36 -4.47 16.58
CA TRP A 202 7.98 -3.31 15.96
C TRP A 202 7.57 -2.00 16.63
N VAL A 203 6.28 -1.85 16.95
CA VAL A 203 5.78 -0.68 17.69
C VAL A 203 6.47 -0.59 19.05
N LEU A 204 6.60 -1.70 19.78
CA LEU A 204 7.32 -1.73 21.05
C LEU A 204 8.79 -1.31 20.87
N LEU A 205 9.48 -1.82 19.84
CA LEU A 205 10.87 -1.45 19.56
C LEU A 205 11.01 0.06 19.29
N VAL A 206 10.14 0.63 18.45
CA VAL A 206 10.18 2.05 18.08
C VAL A 206 9.83 2.97 19.25
N THR A 207 8.96 2.55 20.17
CA THR A 207 8.57 3.39 21.32
C THR A 207 9.48 3.24 22.53
N THR A 208 10.29 2.18 22.61
CA THR A 208 11.16 1.91 23.78
C THR A 208 12.64 2.15 23.51
N THR A 209 13.03 2.37 22.25
CA THR A 209 14.44 2.56 21.87
C THR A 209 14.62 3.75 20.94
N ASP A 210 15.77 4.41 21.04
CA ASP A 210 16.19 5.50 20.13
C ASP A 210 17.09 4.99 18.99
N LEU A 211 17.08 3.68 18.73
CA LEU A 211 17.95 3.03 17.74
C LEU A 211 17.51 3.28 16.30
N LEU A 212 16.25 3.67 16.10
CA LEU A 212 15.63 3.79 14.79
C LEU A 212 15.25 5.24 14.47
N PRO A 213 15.18 5.59 13.18
CA PRO A 213 14.69 6.90 12.73
C PRO A 213 13.33 7.27 13.32
N ASN A 214 13.04 8.56 13.47
CA ASN A 214 11.74 9.04 13.97
C ASN A 214 10.53 8.58 13.12
N SER A 215 10.78 8.19 11.88
CA SER A 215 9.81 7.69 10.91
C SER A 215 9.66 6.17 10.91
N ALA A 216 10.38 5.44 11.77
CA ALA A 216 10.31 3.99 11.81
C ALA A 216 8.91 3.45 12.15
N GLY A 217 8.09 4.23 12.85
CA GLY A 217 6.67 3.94 13.07
C GLY A 217 5.80 3.96 11.80
N MET A 218 6.33 4.51 10.70
CA MET A 218 5.69 4.54 9.37
C MET A 218 6.28 3.48 8.42
N TRP A 219 7.11 2.55 8.90
CA TRP A 219 7.68 1.51 8.05
C TRP A 219 6.73 0.32 7.92
N LEU A 220 6.94 -0.50 6.90
CA LEU A 220 6.11 -1.68 6.64
C LEU A 220 5.86 -2.57 7.89
N PRO A 221 6.87 -2.89 8.74
CA PRO A 221 6.65 -3.73 9.91
C PRO A 221 5.57 -3.19 10.88
N ALA A 222 5.47 -1.86 11.03
CA ALA A 222 4.47 -1.20 11.86
C ALA A 222 3.03 -1.37 11.35
N HIS A 223 2.85 -1.86 10.12
CA HIS A 223 1.54 -1.98 9.47
C HIS A 223 1.24 -3.39 8.92
N LEU A 224 2.16 -4.36 9.09
CA LEU A 224 2.00 -5.73 8.62
C LEU A 224 0.71 -6.40 9.09
N ALA A 225 0.23 -6.10 10.31
CA ALA A 225 -1.02 -6.65 10.82
C ALA A 225 -2.23 -6.34 9.92
N TRP A 226 -2.31 -5.14 9.34
CA TRP A 226 -3.40 -4.77 8.42
C TRP A 226 -3.35 -5.56 7.12
N PHE A 227 -2.15 -5.68 6.52
CA PHE A 227 -1.95 -6.49 5.33
C PHE A 227 -2.25 -7.97 5.61
N ALA A 228 -1.76 -8.50 6.73
CA ALA A 228 -1.99 -9.88 7.14
C ALA A 228 -3.48 -10.16 7.41
N GLY A 229 -4.22 -9.20 7.98
CA GLY A 229 -5.67 -9.27 8.13
C GLY A 229 -6.38 -9.41 6.77
N GLY A 230 -5.99 -8.58 5.80
CA GLY A 230 -6.48 -8.70 4.42
C GLY A 230 -6.13 -10.05 3.77
N MET A 231 -4.89 -10.50 3.92
CA MET A 231 -4.43 -11.79 3.42
C MET A 231 -5.19 -12.96 4.06
N THR A 232 -5.58 -12.83 5.32
CA THR A 232 -6.36 -13.83 6.05
C THR A 232 -7.77 -13.98 5.46
N LEU A 233 -8.39 -12.88 5.04
CA LEU A 233 -9.69 -12.90 4.35
C LEU A 233 -9.66 -13.61 2.98
N ALA A 234 -8.47 -13.80 2.41
CA ALA A 234 -8.30 -14.49 1.12
C ALA A 234 -8.07 -16.00 1.27
N VAL A 235 -7.88 -16.52 2.50
CA VAL A 235 -7.57 -17.93 2.81
C VAL A 235 -8.81 -18.68 3.25
#